data_AF-A0A183G8R5-F1
#
_entry.id   AF-A0A183G8R5-F1
#
_cell.length_a   1.000
_cell.length_b   1.000
_cell.length_c   1.000
_cell.angle_alpha   90.00
_cell.angle_beta   90.00
_cell.angle_gamma   90.00
#
_symmetry.space_group_name_H-M   'P 1'
#
loop_
_entity.id
_entity.type
_entity.pdbx_description
1 polymer ?
#
loop_
_entity_poly.entity_id
_entity_poly.type
_entity_poly.pdbx_seq_one_letter_code
_entity_poly.pdbx_strand_id
1 'polypeptide(L)'
;MPQLDCRSRPAKEPPKSEQVRRTNAESLVGINGDENGGGLLKRGLCQLSIDFLLNKEVADESVERFVSEHIDNASVRRFLYSLSFMMKNTASYNCASEDFETECTHLGLPPEHSKMLARVYTGNVDVLKKYVRDSIPKESPLESVSVIENESNVSLNYTKDGEATTCRLTSGQLASLRKDMALVRDIMEKKFKE
;
A
#
# COMPACT_ATOMS: atom_id res chain seq x y z
N MET A 1 9.74 -5.22 -56.49
CA MET A 1 8.72 -5.29 -55.43
C MET A 1 8.00 -6.63 -55.51
N PRO A 2 8.12 -7.48 -54.49
CA PRO A 2 7.13 -8.51 -54.22
C PRO A 2 6.52 -8.40 -52.81
N GLN A 3 5.27 -8.84 -52.73
CA GLN A 3 4.38 -8.86 -51.59
C GLN A 3 4.84 -9.83 -50.50
N LEU A 4 4.61 -9.47 -49.22
CA LEU A 4 4.66 -10.39 -48.10
C LEU A 4 3.24 -10.79 -47.71
N ASP A 5 2.99 -12.07 -47.89
CA ASP A 5 1.78 -12.83 -47.58
C ASP A 5 1.61 -12.99 -46.06
N CYS A 6 0.35 -12.91 -45.62
CA CYS A 6 -0.10 -13.12 -44.26
C CYS A 6 -0.31 -14.63 -44.01
N ARG A 7 0.48 -15.24 -43.12
CA ARG A 7 0.09 -16.49 -42.46
C ARG A 7 0.38 -16.46 -40.95
N SER A 8 -0.71 -16.22 -40.22
CA SER A 8 -1.18 -16.97 -39.05
C SER A 8 -0.17 -17.43 -37.98
N ARG A 9 -0.26 -16.84 -36.79
CA ARG A 9 0.06 -17.54 -35.52
C ARG A 9 -1.08 -17.39 -34.51
N PRO A 10 -1.33 -18.44 -33.71
CA PRO A 10 -2.54 -18.57 -32.89
C PRO A 10 -2.50 -17.69 -31.64
N ALA A 11 -3.69 -17.27 -31.21
CA ALA A 11 -3.93 -16.61 -29.94
C ALA A 11 -3.45 -17.50 -28.78
N LYS A 12 -2.58 -16.95 -27.92
CA LYS A 12 -2.27 -17.55 -26.62
C LYS A 12 -3.47 -17.34 -25.70
N GLU A 13 -4.03 -18.44 -25.21
CA GLU A 13 -4.97 -18.43 -24.09
C GLU A 13 -4.31 -17.81 -22.84
N PRO A 14 -5.05 -16.99 -22.06
CA PRO A 14 -4.55 -16.49 -20.79
C PRO A 14 -4.52 -17.60 -19.72
N PRO A 15 -3.57 -17.52 -18.76
CA PRO A 15 -3.36 -18.54 -17.74
C PRO A 15 -4.52 -18.63 -16.73
N LYS A 16 -4.83 -19.86 -16.30
CA LYS A 16 -5.89 -20.24 -15.35
C LYS A 16 -5.62 -19.79 -13.91
N SER A 17 -5.52 -18.49 -13.64
CA SER A 17 -5.48 -17.94 -12.27
C SER A 17 -6.67 -17.03 -11.94
N GLU A 18 -7.64 -16.90 -12.86
CA GLU A 18 -8.73 -15.92 -12.76
C GLU A 18 -10.11 -16.51 -12.45
N GLN A 19 -10.16 -17.68 -11.80
CA GLN A 19 -11.42 -18.31 -11.37
C GLN A 19 -11.57 -18.57 -9.86
N VAL A 20 -10.58 -18.21 -9.03
CA VAL A 20 -10.65 -18.49 -7.58
C VAL A 20 -10.91 -17.23 -6.72
N ARG A 21 -11.09 -16.05 -7.33
CA ARG A 21 -11.33 -14.79 -6.57
C ARG A 21 -12.77 -14.25 -6.61
N ARG A 22 -13.75 -15.08 -7.00
CA ARG A 22 -15.15 -14.65 -7.12
C ARG A 22 -16.07 -15.00 -5.95
N THR A 23 -15.58 -15.56 -4.85
CA THR A 23 -16.46 -16.07 -3.77
C THR A 23 -16.42 -15.32 -2.44
N ASN A 24 -15.71 -14.20 -2.31
CA ASN A 24 -15.60 -13.53 -0.99
C ASN A 24 -16.31 -12.16 -0.90
N ALA A 25 -17.17 -11.81 -1.85
CA ALA A 25 -17.95 -10.57 -1.80
C ALA A 25 -19.26 -10.67 -0.99
N GLU A 26 -19.60 -11.84 -0.45
CA GLU A 26 -20.84 -12.08 0.30
C GLU A 26 -20.55 -12.50 1.75
N SER A 27 -19.87 -11.67 2.52
CA SER A 27 -19.87 -11.80 3.98
C SER A 27 -19.45 -10.49 4.64
N LEU A 28 -20.34 -9.50 4.61
CA LEU A 28 -20.32 -8.38 5.57
C LEU A 28 -21.77 -7.90 5.80
N VAL A 29 -22.62 -8.84 6.22
CA VAL A 29 -23.90 -8.54 6.87
C VAL A 29 -23.64 -8.52 8.38
N GLY A 30 -23.49 -7.32 8.93
CA GLY A 30 -23.62 -7.02 10.35
C GLY A 30 -24.55 -5.83 10.47
N ILE A 31 -25.84 -6.10 10.48
CA ILE A 31 -26.93 -5.12 10.62
C ILE A 31 -27.07 -4.82 12.11
N ASN A 32 -27.00 -3.55 12.49
CA ASN A 32 -27.74 -2.97 13.61
C ASN A 32 -28.05 -1.50 13.28
N GLY A 33 -29.30 -1.13 13.53
CA GLY A 33 -30.02 -0.03 12.87
C GLY A 33 -29.53 1.38 13.15
N ASP A 34 -29.86 2.29 12.23
CA ASP A 34 -30.73 3.42 12.54
C ASP A 34 -31.24 4.10 11.27
N GLU A 35 -32.48 4.56 11.33
CA GLU A 35 -33.28 5.14 10.26
C GLU A 35 -32.73 6.53 9.85
N ASN A 36 -32.22 6.66 8.63
CA ASN A 36 -32.23 7.88 7.81
C ASN A 36 -31.49 7.61 6.50
N GLY A 37 -32.15 7.81 5.35
CA GLY A 37 -31.59 7.51 4.02
C GLY A 37 -30.24 8.18 3.70
N GLY A 38 -29.86 9.24 4.42
CA GLY A 38 -28.56 9.89 4.28
C GLY A 38 -27.38 9.18 4.98
N GLY A 39 -27.61 8.28 5.94
CA GLY A 39 -26.55 7.56 6.65
C GLY A 39 -25.90 6.46 5.81
N LEU A 40 -26.71 5.77 5.00
CA LEU A 40 -26.24 4.73 4.07
C LEU A 40 -25.34 5.28 2.97
N LEU A 41 -25.68 6.44 2.41
CA LEU A 41 -24.85 7.13 1.41
C LEU A 41 -23.48 7.52 1.99
N LYS A 42 -23.45 8.09 3.20
CA LYS A 42 -22.18 8.48 3.84
C LYS A 42 -21.28 7.29 4.12
N ARG A 43 -21.85 6.20 4.67
CA ARG A 43 -21.11 4.95 4.90
C ARG A 43 -20.61 4.35 3.59
N GLY A 44 -21.45 4.35 2.55
CA GLY A 44 -21.08 3.88 1.21
C GLY A 44 -19.90 4.63 0.63
N LEU A 45 -19.87 5.96 0.76
CA LEU A 45 -18.76 6.79 0.29
C LEU A 45 -17.46 6.54 1.07
N CYS A 46 -17.56 6.36 2.39
CA CYS A 46 -16.41 6.00 3.24
C CYS A 46 -15.85 4.62 2.85
N GLN A 47 -16.71 3.64 2.62
CA GLN A 47 -16.28 2.31 2.19
C GLN A 47 -15.67 2.35 0.78
N LEU A 48 -16.25 3.14 -0.13
CA LEU A 48 -15.72 3.33 -1.47
C LEU A 48 -14.30 3.92 -1.46
N SER A 49 -13.95 4.71 -0.44
CA SER A 49 -12.59 5.22 -0.27
C SER A 49 -11.59 4.12 0.09
N ILE A 50 -12.01 3.10 0.87
CA ILE A 50 -11.17 1.91 1.12
C ILE A 50 -10.97 1.14 -0.19
N ASP A 51 -12.04 0.91 -0.94
CA ASP A 51 -11.96 0.17 -2.20
C ASP A 51 -11.07 0.90 -3.22
N PHE A 52 -11.19 2.23 -3.27
CA PHE A 52 -10.33 3.10 -4.07
C PHE A 52 -8.86 2.96 -3.67
N LEU A 53 -8.55 2.99 -2.38
CA LEU A 53 -7.19 2.85 -1.87
C LEU A 53 -6.57 1.49 -2.24
N LEU A 54 -7.33 0.41 -2.06
CA LEU A 54 -6.85 -0.96 -2.24
C LEU A 54 -6.71 -1.34 -3.72
N ASN A 55 -7.68 -0.96 -4.56
CA ASN A 55 -7.73 -1.38 -5.96
C ASN A 55 -7.11 -0.34 -6.91
N LYS A 56 -6.84 0.88 -6.44
CA LYS A 56 -6.38 2.05 -7.22
C LYS A 56 -7.35 2.55 -8.29
N GLU A 57 -8.42 1.81 -8.55
CA GLU A 57 -9.47 2.12 -9.50
C GLU A 57 -10.83 1.86 -8.85
N VAL A 58 -11.79 2.70 -9.20
CA VAL A 58 -13.20 2.54 -8.86
C VAL A 58 -13.99 2.78 -10.14
N ALA A 59 -14.93 1.88 -10.40
CA ALA A 59 -15.81 1.96 -11.57
C ALA A 59 -16.63 3.25 -11.54
N ASP A 60 -16.81 3.89 -12.70
CA ASP A 60 -17.52 5.17 -12.80
C ASP A 60 -18.95 5.07 -12.28
N GLU A 61 -19.62 3.94 -12.47
CA GLU A 61 -20.98 3.68 -11.99
C GLU A 61 -21.07 3.70 -10.46
N SER A 62 -19.98 3.39 -9.76
CA SER A 62 -19.91 3.48 -8.30
C SER A 62 -19.73 4.93 -7.82
N VAL A 63 -19.04 5.76 -8.60
CA VAL A 63 -18.85 7.19 -8.31
C VAL A 63 -20.10 8.00 -8.62
N GLU A 64 -20.77 7.70 -9.74
CA GLU A 64 -21.97 8.38 -10.22
C GLU A 64 -23.13 8.37 -9.20
N ARG A 65 -23.21 7.34 -8.36
CA ARG A 65 -24.21 7.23 -7.28
C ARG A 65 -24.12 8.34 -6.22
N PHE A 66 -22.99 9.03 -6.15
CA PHE A 66 -22.73 10.12 -5.20
C PHE A 66 -22.70 11.49 -5.86
N VAL A 67 -22.85 11.54 -7.18
CA VAL A 67 -22.97 12.80 -7.95
C VAL A 67 -24.36 13.38 -7.70
N SER A 68 -24.43 14.70 -7.53
CA SER A 68 -25.67 15.44 -7.38
C SER A 68 -25.59 16.75 -8.15
N GLU A 69 -26.68 17.52 -8.18
CA GLU A 69 -26.73 18.83 -8.85
C GLU A 69 -25.59 19.78 -8.42
N HIS A 70 -25.10 19.64 -7.20
CA HIS A 70 -24.04 20.49 -6.63
C HIS A 70 -22.70 19.77 -6.43
N ILE A 71 -22.61 18.48 -6.75
CA ILE A 71 -21.41 17.66 -6.55
C ILE A 71 -21.13 16.90 -7.84
N ASP A 72 -20.08 17.30 -8.55
CA ASP A 72 -19.64 16.63 -9.77
C ASP A 72 -18.76 15.40 -9.49
N ASN A 73 -18.56 14.56 -10.51
CA ASN A 73 -17.72 13.36 -10.42
C ASN A 73 -16.29 13.68 -9.95
N ALA A 74 -15.73 14.79 -10.42
CA ALA A 74 -14.40 15.24 -10.03
C ALA A 74 -14.31 15.55 -8.53
N SER A 75 -15.34 16.18 -7.94
CA SER A 75 -15.40 16.44 -6.50
C SER A 75 -15.52 15.16 -5.69
N VAL A 76 -16.34 14.19 -6.13
CA VAL A 76 -16.43 12.87 -5.47
C VAL A 76 -15.08 12.17 -5.52
N ARG A 77 -14.41 12.13 -6.67
CA ARG A 77 -13.07 11.52 -6.81
C ARG A 77 -12.05 12.19 -5.90
N ARG A 78 -11.97 13.52 -5.89
CA ARG A 78 -11.09 14.26 -4.97
C ARG A 78 -11.36 13.91 -3.52
N PHE A 79 -12.63 13.79 -3.13
CA PHE A 79 -13.01 13.38 -1.80
C PHE A 79 -12.56 11.95 -1.46
N LEU A 80 -12.74 10.99 -2.39
CA LEU A 80 -12.24 9.62 -2.23
C LEU A 80 -10.71 9.61 -2.04
N TYR A 81 -9.96 10.38 -2.83
CA TYR A 81 -8.51 10.52 -2.66
C TYR A 81 -8.14 11.04 -1.27
N SER A 82 -8.81 12.10 -0.80
CA SER A 82 -8.54 12.69 0.52
C SER A 82 -8.81 11.71 1.65
N LEU A 83 -9.96 11.04 1.65
CA LEU A 83 -10.30 10.04 2.67
C LEU A 83 -9.32 8.86 2.65
N SER A 84 -9.01 8.35 1.46
CA SER A 84 -8.05 7.25 1.27
C SER A 84 -6.67 7.62 1.81
N PHE A 85 -6.22 8.84 1.54
CA PHE A 85 -4.94 9.35 2.02
C PHE A 85 -4.91 9.42 3.55
N MET A 86 -5.94 9.98 4.17
CA MET A 86 -6.04 10.05 5.62
C MET A 86 -6.01 8.65 6.25
N MET A 87 -6.88 7.73 5.80
CA MET A 87 -6.93 6.36 6.32
C MET A 87 -5.61 5.60 6.13
N LYS A 88 -4.94 5.78 4.98
CA LYS A 88 -3.61 5.22 4.73
C LYS A 88 -2.58 5.74 5.74
N ASN A 89 -2.54 7.04 5.98
CA ASN A 89 -1.58 7.64 6.93
C ASN A 89 -1.86 7.16 8.35
N THR A 90 -3.12 7.20 8.79
CA THR A 90 -3.55 6.68 10.09
C THR A 90 -3.11 5.22 10.28
N ALA A 91 -3.30 4.36 9.27
CA ALA A 91 -2.80 2.97 9.30
C ALA A 91 -1.27 2.88 9.33
N SER A 92 -0.57 3.76 8.60
CA SER A 92 0.90 3.77 8.52
C SER A 92 1.56 4.11 9.85
N TYR A 93 0.95 5.02 10.63
CA TYR A 93 1.42 5.42 11.95
C TYR A 93 0.84 4.57 13.10
N ASN A 94 0.06 3.54 12.79
CA ASN A 94 -0.60 2.68 13.79
C ASN A 94 -1.45 3.49 14.80
N CYS A 95 -2.11 4.54 14.33
CA CYS A 95 -2.98 5.39 15.16
C CYS A 95 -4.24 4.63 15.59
N ALA A 96 -4.78 4.97 16.75
CA ALA A 96 -6.05 4.43 17.23
C ALA A 96 -7.23 5.07 16.46
N SER A 97 -8.39 4.41 16.45
CA SER A 97 -9.59 4.92 15.78
C SER A 97 -10.12 6.21 16.41
N GLU A 98 -9.94 6.36 17.72
CA GLU A 98 -10.37 7.52 18.49
C GLU A 98 -9.55 8.76 18.13
N ASP A 99 -8.25 8.57 17.91
CA ASP A 99 -7.34 9.62 17.43
C ASP A 99 -7.72 10.05 16.01
N PHE A 100 -8.06 9.08 15.16
CA PHE A 100 -8.51 9.35 13.79
C PHE A 100 -9.85 10.11 13.75
N GLU A 101 -10.81 9.75 14.61
CA GLU A 101 -12.08 10.48 14.77
C GLU A 101 -11.84 11.94 15.19
N THR A 102 -10.95 12.12 16.18
CA THR A 102 -10.58 13.43 16.72
C THR A 102 -9.94 14.30 15.64
N GLU A 103 -8.99 13.74 14.89
CA GLU A 103 -8.32 14.45 13.79
C GLU A 103 -9.31 14.83 12.68
N CYS A 104 -10.19 13.92 12.26
CA CYS A 104 -11.24 14.24 11.28
C CYS A 104 -12.10 15.42 11.75
N THR A 105 -12.47 15.44 13.03
CA THR A 105 -13.26 16.52 13.61
C THR A 105 -12.49 17.85 13.65
N HIS A 106 -11.19 17.82 13.97
CA HIS A 106 -10.32 19.01 13.91
C HIS A 106 -10.14 19.55 12.49
N LEU A 107 -10.18 18.69 11.48
CA LEU A 107 -10.19 19.07 10.06
C LEU A 107 -11.54 19.65 9.60
N GLY A 108 -12.50 19.78 10.50
CA GLY A 108 -13.80 20.43 10.25
C GLY A 108 -14.88 19.48 9.73
N LEU A 109 -14.67 18.15 9.76
CA LEU A 109 -15.74 17.21 9.47
C LEU A 109 -16.80 17.24 10.59
N PRO A 110 -18.10 17.18 10.25
CA PRO A 110 -19.14 17.02 11.24
C PRO A 110 -18.88 15.77 12.12
N PRO A 111 -19.10 15.83 13.44
CA PRO A 111 -18.78 14.72 14.36
C PRO A 111 -19.39 13.38 13.93
N GLU A 112 -20.62 13.39 13.42
CA GLU A 112 -21.30 12.19 12.91
C GLU A 112 -20.56 11.54 11.72
N HIS A 113 -19.92 12.35 10.88
CA HIS A 113 -19.16 11.86 9.72
C HIS A 113 -17.80 11.36 10.17
N SER A 114 -17.14 12.07 11.09
CA SER A 114 -15.90 11.63 11.73
C SER A 114 -16.07 10.26 12.41
N LYS A 115 -17.14 10.08 13.17
CA LYS A 115 -17.46 8.80 13.84
C LYS A 115 -17.74 7.67 12.85
N MET A 116 -18.39 7.98 11.73
CA MET A 116 -18.60 7.02 10.65
C MET A 116 -17.28 6.61 10.00
N LEU A 117 -16.40 7.57 9.70
CA LEU A 117 -15.06 7.32 9.14
C LEU A 117 -14.22 6.47 10.10
N ALA A 118 -14.26 6.77 11.39
CA ALA A 118 -13.57 5.98 12.41
C ALA A 118 -14.06 4.53 12.45
N ARG A 119 -15.38 4.29 12.40
CA ARG A 119 -15.96 2.94 12.33
C ARG A 119 -15.51 2.17 11.08
N VAL A 120 -15.51 2.82 9.92
CA VAL A 120 -15.03 2.21 8.66
C VAL A 120 -13.54 1.91 8.75
N TYR A 121 -12.74 2.82 9.32
CA TYR A 121 -11.32 2.60 9.56
C TYR A 121 -11.09 1.39 10.49
N THR A 122 -11.76 1.33 11.65
CA THR A 122 -11.65 0.21 12.59
C THR A 122 -11.97 -1.13 11.93
N GLY A 123 -13.03 -1.19 11.10
CA GLY A 123 -13.40 -2.42 10.39
C GLY A 123 -12.42 -2.86 9.32
N ASN A 124 -11.52 -1.98 8.85
CA ASN A 124 -10.59 -2.24 7.75
C ASN A 124 -9.11 -2.10 8.16
N VAL A 125 -8.80 -1.79 9.42
CA VAL A 125 -7.46 -1.39 9.87
C VAL A 125 -6.40 -2.45 9.57
N ASP A 126 -6.71 -3.72 9.72
CA ASP A 126 -5.76 -4.81 9.46
C ASP A 126 -5.43 -4.93 7.97
N VAL A 127 -6.44 -4.78 7.11
CA VAL A 127 -6.27 -4.79 5.65
C VAL A 127 -5.45 -3.58 5.22
N LEU A 128 -5.72 -2.40 5.79
CA LEU A 128 -4.97 -1.18 5.52
C LEU A 128 -3.51 -1.29 5.97
N LYS A 129 -3.25 -1.81 7.17
CA LYS A 129 -1.88 -2.04 7.67
C LYS A 129 -1.11 -3.01 6.78
N LYS A 130 -1.77 -4.08 6.31
CA LYS A 130 -1.17 -5.01 5.35
C LYS A 130 -0.86 -4.30 4.04
N TYR A 131 -1.81 -3.56 3.47
CA TYR A 131 -1.61 -2.78 2.25
C TYR A 131 -0.43 -1.81 2.38
N VAL A 132 -0.35 -1.06 3.48
CA VAL A 132 0.76 -0.12 3.74
C VAL A 132 2.09 -0.88 3.74
N ARG A 133 2.18 -1.99 4.48
CA ARG A 133 3.40 -2.81 4.55
C ARG A 133 3.83 -3.34 3.19
N ASP A 134 2.88 -3.76 2.36
CA ASP A 134 3.14 -4.29 1.03
C ASP A 134 3.44 -3.18 0.00
N SER A 135 3.01 -1.94 0.29
CA SER A 135 3.27 -0.76 -0.55
C SER A 135 4.66 -0.15 -0.35
N ILE A 136 5.36 -0.48 0.74
CA ILE A 136 6.73 -0.03 0.97
C ILE A 136 7.63 -0.76 -0.04
N PRO A 137 8.34 -0.03 -0.93
CA PRO A 137 9.30 -0.65 -1.83
C PRO A 137 10.35 -1.40 -1.02
N LYS A 138 10.37 -2.72 -1.14
CA LYS A 138 11.43 -3.54 -0.56
C LYS A 138 12.57 -3.50 -1.54
N GLU A 139 13.71 -2.92 -1.14
CA GLU A 139 14.91 -3.06 -1.95
C GLU A 139 15.21 -4.55 -2.15
N SER A 140 15.60 -4.90 -3.38
CA SER A 140 16.11 -6.23 -3.68
C SER A 140 17.32 -6.51 -2.78
N PRO A 141 17.41 -7.70 -2.17
CA PRO A 141 18.61 -8.08 -1.43
C PRO A 141 19.81 -8.10 -2.40
N LEU A 142 21.00 -7.84 -1.87
CA LEU A 142 22.23 -8.05 -2.63
C LEU A 142 22.34 -9.52 -3.02
N GLU A 143 22.63 -9.79 -4.29
CA GLU A 143 22.76 -11.14 -4.85
C GLU A 143 24.05 -11.79 -4.38
N SER A 144 25.13 -11.01 -4.32
CA SER A 144 26.42 -11.44 -3.81
C SER A 144 27.14 -10.28 -3.13
N VAL A 145 27.93 -10.60 -2.10
CA VAL A 145 28.82 -9.66 -1.43
C VAL A 145 30.12 -10.37 -1.12
N SER A 146 31.25 -9.76 -1.47
CA SER A 146 32.59 -10.22 -1.12
C SER A 146 33.47 -9.06 -0.71
N VAL A 147 34.34 -9.29 0.27
CA VAL A 147 35.34 -8.33 0.72
C VAL A 147 36.71 -8.89 0.35
N ILE A 148 37.50 -8.11 -0.37
CA ILE A 148 38.88 -8.42 -0.70
C ILE A 148 39.76 -7.45 0.10
N GLU A 149 40.54 -7.99 1.01
CA GLU A 149 41.51 -7.27 1.83
C GLU A 149 42.92 -7.69 1.44
N ASN A 150 43.66 -6.78 0.82
CA ASN A 150 45.09 -6.87 0.59
C ASN A 150 45.80 -5.82 1.45
N GLU A 151 47.11 -6.01 1.71
CA GLU A 151 47.91 -5.17 2.63
C GLU A 151 47.74 -3.65 2.44
N SER A 152 47.43 -3.19 1.22
CA SER A 152 47.21 -1.78 0.89
C SER A 152 45.86 -1.47 0.24
N ASN A 153 45.03 -2.48 -0.07
CA ASN A 153 43.80 -2.29 -0.82
C ASN A 153 42.66 -3.08 -0.18
N VAL A 154 41.64 -2.37 0.28
CA VAL A 154 40.37 -2.96 0.68
C VAL A 154 39.33 -2.66 -0.39
N SER A 155 38.64 -3.70 -0.85
CA SER A 155 37.51 -3.54 -1.77
C SER A 155 36.32 -4.38 -1.35
N LEU A 156 35.13 -3.78 -1.45
CA LEU A 156 33.84 -4.43 -1.29
C LEU A 156 33.25 -4.61 -2.69
N ASN A 157 33.06 -5.85 -3.11
CA ASN A 157 32.38 -6.18 -4.35
C ASN A 157 30.98 -6.69 -4.02
N TYR A 158 29.96 -6.14 -4.66
CA TYR A 158 28.60 -6.64 -4.53
C TYR A 158 27.89 -6.67 -5.88
N THR A 159 26.90 -7.55 -6.00
CA THR A 159 26.00 -7.61 -7.14
C THR A 159 24.60 -7.26 -6.70
N LYS A 160 23.95 -6.32 -7.40
CA LYS A 160 22.55 -5.95 -7.19
C LYS A 160 21.89 -5.79 -8.55
N ASP A 161 20.74 -6.43 -8.75
CA ASP A 161 19.96 -6.39 -9.99
C ASP A 161 20.81 -6.77 -11.23
N GLY A 162 21.70 -7.76 -11.08
CA GLY A 162 22.65 -8.21 -12.10
C GLY A 162 23.86 -7.30 -12.33
N GLU A 163 23.94 -6.14 -11.66
CA GLU A 163 25.06 -5.20 -11.80
C GLU A 163 26.11 -5.41 -10.71
N ALA A 164 27.36 -5.67 -11.13
CA ALA A 164 28.49 -5.80 -10.22
C ALA A 164 29.11 -4.42 -9.94
N THR A 165 29.21 -4.06 -8.66
CA THR A 165 29.84 -2.83 -8.19
C THR A 165 31.03 -3.13 -7.30
N THR A 166 32.13 -2.42 -7.52
CA THR A 166 33.34 -2.48 -6.68
C THR A 166 33.54 -1.15 -5.97
N CYS A 167 33.44 -1.16 -4.64
CA CYS A 167 33.75 -0.01 -3.79
C CYS A 167 35.15 -0.17 -3.20
N ARG A 168 36.04 0.79 -3.46
CA ARG A 168 37.32 0.87 -2.75
C ARG A 168 37.11 1.54 -1.40
N LEU A 169 37.55 0.86 -0.35
CA LEU A 169 37.43 1.33 1.02
C LEU A 169 38.81 1.57 1.59
N THR A 170 38.91 2.51 2.53
CA THR A 170 40.05 2.58 3.43
C THR A 170 39.89 1.56 4.56
N SER A 171 40.99 1.18 5.21
CA SER A 171 40.94 0.26 6.36
C SER A 171 40.04 0.80 7.50
N GLY A 172 40.01 2.13 7.68
CA GLY A 172 39.13 2.79 8.64
C GLY A 172 37.64 2.66 8.27
N GLN A 173 37.29 2.83 7.00
CA GLN A 173 35.92 2.66 6.51
C GLN A 173 35.43 1.22 6.69
N LEU A 174 36.28 0.23 6.41
CA LEU A 174 35.93 -1.18 6.63
C LEU A 174 35.74 -1.49 8.12
N ALA A 175 36.61 -0.96 8.99
CA ALA A 175 36.48 -1.14 10.43
C ALA A 175 35.17 -0.54 10.96
N SER A 176 34.80 0.66 10.50
CA SER A 176 33.51 1.27 10.83
C SER A 176 32.35 0.42 10.33
N LEU A 177 32.37 0.00 9.06
CA LEU A 177 31.33 -0.82 8.47
C LEU A 177 31.12 -2.13 9.24
N ARG A 178 32.20 -2.80 9.65
CA ARG A 178 32.13 -4.02 10.48
C ARG A 178 31.46 -3.76 11.82
N LYS A 179 31.79 -2.64 12.47
CA LYS A 179 31.20 -2.24 13.74
C LYS A 179 29.70 -1.96 13.58
N ASP A 180 29.33 -1.22 12.53
CA ASP A 180 27.94 -0.88 12.23
C ASP A 180 27.13 -2.15 11.91
N MET A 181 27.66 -3.06 11.10
CA MET A 181 27.02 -4.34 10.79
C MET A 181 26.87 -5.25 12.03
N ALA A 182 27.83 -5.22 12.95
CA ALA A 182 27.71 -5.95 14.21
C ALA A 182 26.60 -5.39 15.10
N LEU A 183 26.48 -4.05 15.18
CA LEU A 183 25.41 -3.38 15.91
C LEU A 183 24.04 -3.69 15.30
N VAL A 184 23.90 -3.58 13.97
CA VAL A 184 22.64 -3.87 13.27
C VAL A 184 22.20 -5.31 13.55
N ARG A 185 23.12 -6.28 13.48
CA ARG A 185 22.83 -7.68 13.80
C ARG A 185 22.36 -7.85 15.26
N ASP A 186 23.02 -7.22 16.23
CA ASP A 186 22.60 -7.29 17.64
C ASP A 186 21.19 -6.71 17.84
N ILE A 187 20.88 -5.58 17.20
CA ILE A 187 19.53 -4.98 17.23
C ILE A 187 18.51 -5.93 16.60
N MET A 188 18.83 -6.52 15.46
CA MET A 188 17.92 -7.45 14.77
C MET A 188 17.66 -8.70 15.62
N GLU A 189 18.69 -9.27 16.23
CA GLU A 189 18.54 -10.44 17.10
C GLU A 189 17.70 -10.15 18.35
N LYS A 190 17.84 -8.95 18.93
CA LYS A 190 17.06 -8.55 20.11
C LYS A 190 15.60 -8.23 19.81
N LYS A 191 15.32 -7.63 18.64
CA LYS A 191 13.97 -7.15 18.29
C LYS A 191 13.09 -8.15 17.54
N PHE A 192 13.67 -9.20 16.95
CA PHE A 192 12.94 -10.11 16.05
C PHE A 192 13.06 -11.60 16.42
N LYS A 193 13.57 -11.93 17.61
CA LYS A 193 13.56 -13.30 18.17
C LYS A 193 12.42 -13.56 19.19
N GLU A 194 11.51 -12.61 19.39
CA GLU A 194 10.24 -12.79 20.12
C GLU A 194 9.10 -13.10 19.13
#